data_AF-A0A815RJ50-F1
#
_entry.id   AF-A0A815RJ50-F1
#
_cell.length_a   1.000
_cell.length_b   1.000
_cell.length_c   1.000
_cell.angle_alpha   90.00
_cell.angle_beta   90.00
_cell.angle_gamma   90.00
#
_symmetry.space_group_name_H-M   'P 1'
#
loop_
_entity.id
_entity.type
_entity.pdbx_description
1 polymer ?
#
loop_
_entity_poly.entity_id
_entity_poly.type
_entity_poly.pdbx_seq_one_letter_code
_entity_poly.pdbx_strand_id
1 'polypeptide(L)'
;MLKYVDIGIINPLTWPRRIINNTIAVLSDQKVGIWLGKKSLGNSKIGMTIAPGFDAFHWAIMIDGHLYELTIDGKNEKECHKFNTTEDQDYINKFHWIRLSGSSIRTHSELIEKCGSSKKSYYLVPYELGMVNDNMNCQQFVHRLYAYARDITVFQATCITNAVSGNFIF
;
A
#
# COMPACT_ATOMS: atom_id res chain seq x y z
N MET A 1 6.81 20.41 7.86
CA MET A 1 7.88 20.26 6.84
C MET A 1 7.37 19.31 5.76
N LEU A 2 6.94 19.83 4.61
CA LEU A 2 6.37 19.04 3.49
C LEU A 2 7.47 18.17 2.85
N LYS A 3 7.41 16.86 3.08
CA LYS A 3 8.40 15.87 2.58
C LYS A 3 7.95 15.11 1.31
N TYR A 4 6.81 15.50 0.72
CA TYR A 4 6.14 14.76 -0.35
C TYR A 4 5.55 15.75 -1.36
N VAL A 5 5.95 15.66 -2.63
CA VAL A 5 5.33 16.39 -3.73
C VAL A 5 4.94 15.39 -4.81
N ASP A 6 3.65 15.06 -4.83
CA ASP A 6 2.99 14.32 -5.90
C ASP A 6 2.47 15.32 -6.93
N ILE A 7 2.72 15.10 -8.22
CA ILE A 7 2.31 16.03 -9.31
C ILE A 7 0.77 16.10 -9.40
N GLY A 8 0.06 15.07 -8.93
CA GLY A 8 -1.38 15.11 -8.72
C GLY A 8 -1.83 16.14 -7.67
N ILE A 9 -0.92 16.70 -6.85
CA ILE A 9 -1.17 17.85 -5.96
C ILE A 9 -1.54 19.09 -6.78
N ILE A 10 -1.22 19.16 -8.07
CA ILE A 10 -1.59 20.31 -8.90
C ILE A 10 -3.01 20.17 -9.47
N ASN A 11 -3.62 18.97 -9.42
CA ASN A 11 -4.98 18.76 -9.92
C ASN A 11 -6.05 19.23 -8.91
N PRO A 12 -6.75 20.36 -9.18
CA PRO A 12 -7.71 20.95 -8.24
C PRO A 12 -8.91 20.02 -7.96
N LEU A 13 -9.24 19.13 -8.90
CA LEU A 13 -10.35 18.17 -8.76
C LEU A 13 -10.08 17.12 -7.68
N THR A 14 -8.82 16.89 -7.34
CA THR A 14 -8.43 15.90 -6.31
C THR A 14 -8.24 16.53 -4.92
N TRP A 15 -8.23 17.86 -4.81
CA TRP A 15 -7.93 18.58 -3.56
C TRP A 15 -8.92 18.30 -2.44
N PRO A 16 -10.25 18.33 -2.64
CA PRO A 16 -11.20 18.08 -1.56
C PRO A 16 -11.00 16.70 -0.93
N ARG A 17 -10.81 15.67 -1.77
CA ARG A 17 -10.54 14.30 -1.31
C ARG A 17 -9.22 14.21 -0.53
N ARG A 18 -8.16 14.88 -0.99
CA ARG A 18 -6.86 14.91 -0.30
C ARG A 18 -6.95 15.58 1.07
N ILE A 19 -7.63 16.72 1.16
CA ILE A 19 -7.83 17.43 2.43
C ILE A 19 -8.56 16.52 3.43
N ILE A 20 -9.65 15.89 3.01
CA ILE A 20 -10.42 14.96 3.84
C ILE A 20 -9.53 13.79 4.31
N ASN A 21 -8.79 13.15 3.39
CA ASN A 21 -7.92 12.02 3.72
C ASN A 21 -6.79 12.43 4.69
N ASN A 22 -6.18 13.59 4.50
CA ASN A 22 -5.16 14.13 5.40
C ASN A 22 -5.73 14.42 6.79
N THR A 23 -6.89 15.06 6.85
CA THR A 23 -7.57 15.35 8.12
C THR A 23 -7.92 14.05 8.86
N ILE A 24 -8.46 13.05 8.15
CA ILE A 24 -8.74 11.73 8.73
C ILE A 24 -7.44 11.09 9.24
N ALA A 25 -6.37 11.08 8.44
CA ALA A 25 -5.11 10.45 8.83
C ALA A 25 -4.45 11.10 10.06
N VAL A 26 -4.61 12.41 10.24
CA VAL A 26 -4.08 13.15 11.40
C VAL A 26 -4.93 12.95 12.64
N LEU A 27 -6.25 12.88 12.50
CA LEU A 27 -7.18 12.82 13.62
C LEU A 27 -7.54 11.40 14.06
N SER A 28 -7.28 10.39 13.24
CA SER A 28 -7.68 9.02 13.54
C SER A 28 -6.58 8.23 14.22
N ASP A 29 -6.99 7.39 15.18
CA ASP A 29 -6.11 6.39 15.75
C ASP A 29 -5.79 5.31 14.69
N GLN A 30 -4.53 5.26 14.28
CA GLN A 30 -4.01 4.29 13.34
C GLN A 30 -4.02 2.84 13.88
N LYS A 31 -4.26 2.67 15.19
CA LYS A 31 -4.42 1.36 15.83
C LYS A 31 -5.71 0.63 15.47
N VAL A 32 -6.69 1.28 14.84
CA VAL A 32 -7.97 0.66 14.53
C VAL A 32 -8.26 0.67 13.04
N GLY A 33 -8.62 -0.49 12.49
CA GLY A 33 -9.03 -0.83 11.13
C GLY A 33 -7.92 -0.79 10.07
N ILE A 34 -8.29 -0.59 8.81
CA ILE A 34 -7.40 -0.80 7.67
C ILE A 34 -6.92 0.53 7.03
N TRP A 35 -5.62 0.65 6.80
CA TRP A 35 -4.96 1.81 6.24
C TRP A 35 -4.05 1.43 5.07
N LEU A 36 -4.08 2.21 4.00
CA LEU A 36 -3.16 2.12 2.87
C LEU A 36 -2.02 3.11 3.08
N GLY A 37 -0.78 2.62 3.10
CA GLY A 37 0.42 3.42 3.25
C GLY A 37 1.16 3.57 1.93
N LYS A 38 1.55 4.80 1.57
CA LYS A 38 2.46 5.08 0.45
C LYS A 38 3.71 5.78 0.93
N LYS A 39 4.89 5.35 0.47
CA LYS A 39 6.14 6.11 0.60
C LYS A 39 6.95 6.07 -0.69
N SER A 40 7.80 7.06 -0.91
CA SER A 40 8.68 7.06 -2.08
C SER A 40 9.70 5.91 -2.01
N LEU A 41 10.08 5.39 -3.17
CA LEU A 41 11.17 4.41 -3.30
C LEU A 41 12.52 5.13 -3.16
N GLY A 42 13.34 4.72 -2.19
CA GLY A 42 14.68 5.27 -1.93
C GLY A 42 14.69 6.65 -1.25
N ASN A 43 15.81 7.38 -1.38
CA ASN A 43 15.98 8.75 -0.86
C ASN A 43 15.29 9.82 -1.74
N SER A 44 14.58 9.43 -2.80
CA SER A 44 13.85 10.38 -3.62
C SER A 44 12.65 10.94 -2.84
N LYS A 45 12.54 12.26 -2.75
CA LYS A 45 11.36 12.96 -2.18
C LYS A 45 10.21 13.11 -3.18
N ILE A 46 10.40 12.61 -4.40
CA ILE A 46 9.49 12.71 -5.53
C ILE A 46 9.14 11.28 -5.92
N GLY A 47 7.89 10.88 -5.71
CA GLY A 47 7.34 9.71 -6.37
C GLY A 47 6.45 10.17 -7.51
N MET A 48 6.59 9.51 -8.65
CA MET A 48 5.79 9.79 -9.82
C MET A 48 4.81 8.63 -10.02
N THR A 49 3.54 8.95 -10.20
CA THR A 49 2.62 8.04 -10.87
C THR A 49 2.98 8.07 -12.35
N ILE A 50 3.57 7.00 -12.87
CA ILE A 50 4.16 6.96 -14.22
C ILE A 50 3.10 6.62 -15.26
N ALA A 51 2.10 5.82 -14.89
CA ALA A 51 0.96 5.45 -15.74
C ALA A 51 -0.27 5.09 -14.88
N PRO A 52 -1.50 5.06 -15.44
CA PRO A 52 -2.68 4.58 -14.74
C PRO A 52 -2.43 3.20 -14.12
N GLY A 53 -2.64 3.06 -12.82
CA GLY A 53 -2.38 1.80 -12.11
C GLY A 53 -0.92 1.43 -11.88
N PHE A 54 0.05 2.26 -12.29
CA PHE A 54 1.48 2.07 -12.01
C PHE A 54 2.08 3.29 -11.32
N ASP A 55 2.27 3.15 -10.01
CA ASP A 55 2.80 4.19 -9.13
C ASP A 55 4.21 3.81 -8.68
N ALA A 56 5.21 4.70 -8.84
CA ALA A 56 6.60 4.46 -8.40
C ALA A 56 6.76 4.66 -6.88
N PHE A 57 5.75 4.26 -6.12
CA PHE A 57 5.73 4.31 -4.67
C PHE A 57 5.75 2.90 -4.11
N HIS A 58 6.39 2.77 -2.96
CA HIS A 58 6.27 1.57 -2.16
C HIS A 58 4.97 1.59 -1.37
N TRP A 59 4.17 0.54 -1.53
CA TRP A 59 2.87 0.38 -0.87
C TRP A 59 3.00 -0.55 0.33
N ALA A 60 2.34 -0.18 1.41
CA ALA A 60 2.14 -1.00 2.60
C ALA A 60 0.66 -0.96 2.99
N ILE A 61 0.24 -1.93 3.79
CA ILE A 61 -1.09 -1.93 4.41
C ILE A 61 -0.91 -2.07 5.91
N MET A 62 -1.68 -1.30 6.67
CA MET A 62 -1.72 -1.43 8.12
C MET A 62 -3.12 -1.86 8.53
N ILE A 63 -3.21 -2.89 9.37
CA ILE A 63 -4.46 -3.47 9.85
C ILE A 63 -4.37 -3.53 11.36
N ASP A 64 -5.26 -2.80 12.03
CA ASP A 64 -5.38 -2.76 13.49
C ASP A 64 -4.04 -2.48 14.19
N GLY A 65 -3.30 -1.49 13.68
CA GLY A 65 -2.01 -1.05 14.23
C GLY A 65 -0.77 -1.83 13.78
N HIS A 66 -0.95 -2.95 13.07
CA HIS A 66 0.18 -3.72 12.53
C HIS A 66 0.43 -3.36 11.06
N LEU A 67 1.66 -3.01 10.71
CA LEU A 67 2.07 -2.77 9.33
C LEU A 67 2.46 -4.09 8.65
N TYR A 68 2.08 -4.23 7.39
CA TYR A 68 2.42 -5.35 6.50
C TYR A 68 2.95 -4.79 5.17
N GLU A 69 4.10 -5.29 4.72
CA GLU A 69 4.69 -4.85 3.47
C GLU A 69 5.60 -5.91 2.82
N LEU A 70 6.00 -5.63 1.58
CA LEU A 70 7.02 -6.39 0.85
C LEU A 70 8.32 -5.60 0.71
N THR A 71 9.32 -5.89 1.54
CA THR A 71 10.62 -5.22 1.51
C THR A 71 11.61 -5.95 0.60
N ILE A 72 12.46 -5.23 -0.12
CA ILE A 72 13.61 -5.82 -0.84
C ILE A 72 14.69 -6.18 0.18
N ASP A 73 15.25 -7.39 0.12
CA ASP A 73 16.42 -7.75 0.93
C ASP A 73 17.65 -7.03 0.37
N GLY A 74 18.29 -6.17 1.18
CA GLY A 74 19.38 -5.28 0.76
C GLY A 74 20.65 -5.99 0.28
N LYS A 75 20.70 -7.32 0.31
CA LYS A 75 21.85 -8.11 -0.16
C LYS A 75 21.79 -8.48 -1.64
N ASN A 76 20.60 -8.52 -2.26
CA ASN A 76 20.43 -8.83 -3.68
C ASN A 76 19.27 -8.01 -4.25
N GLU A 77 19.58 -6.93 -4.98
CA GLU A 77 18.57 -6.11 -5.68
C GLU A 77 17.70 -6.90 -6.69
N LYS A 78 18.11 -8.13 -7.03
CA LYS A 78 17.44 -9.02 -7.97
C LYS A 78 16.68 -10.18 -7.31
N GLU A 79 16.75 -10.36 -6.00
CA GLU A 79 16.13 -11.52 -5.32
C GLU A 79 15.06 -11.13 -4.29
N CYS A 80 13.89 -11.73 -4.51
CA CYS A 80 12.74 -11.92 -3.63
C CYS A 80 12.53 -10.87 -2.53
N HIS A 81 11.53 -10.00 -2.74
CA HIS A 81 11.01 -9.21 -1.63
C HIS A 81 10.57 -10.15 -0.49
N LYS A 82 10.97 -9.84 0.73
CA LYS A 82 10.55 -10.55 1.94
C LYS A 82 9.30 -9.87 2.49
N PHE A 83 8.33 -10.68 2.92
CA PHE A 83 7.25 -10.20 3.76
C PHE A 83 7.82 -9.68 5.08
N ASN A 84 7.45 -8.45 5.42
CA ASN A 84 7.80 -7.82 6.69
C ASN A 84 6.54 -7.34 7.40
N THR A 85 6.53 -7.47 8.72
CA THR A 85 5.52 -6.87 9.60
C THR A 85 6.19 -6.16 10.76
N THR A 86 5.61 -5.03 11.19
CA THR A 86 6.16 -4.20 12.27
C THR A 86 5.09 -3.37 12.95
N GLU A 87 5.34 -3.02 14.22
CA GLU A 87 4.59 -2.06 15.02
C GLU A 87 5.43 -0.79 15.32
N ASP A 88 6.65 -0.72 14.78
CA ASP A 88 7.56 0.41 14.97
C ASP A 88 6.97 1.70 14.40
N GLN A 89 6.58 2.60 15.30
CA GLN A 89 5.97 3.87 14.96
C GLN A 89 6.90 4.80 14.17
N ASP A 90 8.20 4.76 14.43
CA ASP A 90 9.16 5.59 13.69
C ASP A 90 9.25 5.16 12.22
N TYR A 91 9.08 3.86 11.97
CA TYR A 91 8.98 3.32 10.62
C TYR A 91 7.62 3.60 9.98
N ILE A 92 6.51 3.38 10.70
CA ILE A 92 5.14 3.64 10.24
C ILE A 92 4.96 5.10 9.83
N ASN A 93 5.54 6.05 10.57
CA ASN A 93 5.48 7.49 10.30
C ASN A 93 6.18 7.92 9.00
N LYS A 94 6.92 7.02 8.33
CA LYS A 94 7.52 7.28 7.01
C LYS A 94 6.52 7.19 5.86
N PHE A 95 5.36 6.60 6.10
CA PHE A 95 4.31 6.44 5.10
C PHE A 95 3.28 7.56 5.19
N HIS A 96 2.74 7.92 4.04
CA HIS A 96 1.50 8.66 3.95
C HIS A 96 0.33 7.67 4.01
N TRP A 97 -0.46 7.76 5.08
CA TRP A 97 -1.55 6.83 5.36
C TRP A 97 -2.89 7.37 4.88
N ILE A 98 -3.66 6.51 4.24
CA ILE A 98 -5.02 6.81 3.81
C ILE A 98 -5.95 5.72 4.33
N ARG A 99 -7.05 6.13 4.95
CA ARG A 99 -8.04 5.20 5.51
C ARG A 99 -8.74 4.43 4.40
N LEU A 100 -8.73 3.10 4.48
CA LEU A 100 -9.59 2.25 3.66
C LEU A 100 -10.95 2.06 4.36
N SER A 101 -11.99 1.79 3.59
CA SER A 101 -13.32 1.52 4.15
C SER A 101 -13.31 0.20 4.93
N GLY A 102 -14.18 0.09 5.95
CA GLY A 102 -14.43 -1.12 6.74
C GLY A 102 -13.30 -1.59 7.66
N SER A 103 -13.45 -2.81 8.18
CA SER A 103 -12.60 -3.40 9.22
C SER A 103 -12.20 -4.83 8.84
N SER A 104 -11.05 -5.29 9.33
CA SER A 104 -10.63 -6.67 9.12
C SER A 104 -11.57 -7.64 9.83
N ILE A 105 -11.92 -8.74 9.16
CA ILE A 105 -12.57 -9.90 9.79
C ILE A 105 -11.54 -11.01 10.11
N ARG A 106 -10.27 -10.78 9.80
CA ARG A 106 -9.15 -11.69 10.05
C ARG A 106 -8.31 -11.17 11.21
N THR A 107 -7.84 -12.08 12.05
CA THR A 107 -6.89 -11.82 13.13
C THR A 107 -5.49 -11.56 12.60
N HIS A 108 -4.64 -10.93 13.41
CA HIS A 108 -3.23 -10.71 13.08
C HIS A 108 -2.50 -12.02 12.71
N SER A 109 -2.74 -13.09 13.47
CA SER A 109 -2.12 -14.40 13.22
C SER A 109 -2.52 -15.00 11.86
N GLU A 110 -3.81 -14.92 11.49
CA GLU A 110 -4.29 -15.36 10.17
C GLU A 110 -3.65 -14.55 9.03
N LEU A 111 -3.46 -13.24 9.23
CA LEU A 111 -2.83 -12.37 8.26
C LEU A 111 -1.34 -12.73 8.08
N ILE A 112 -0.60 -12.98 9.16
CA ILE A 112 0.79 -13.46 9.10
C ILE A 112 0.87 -14.80 8.37
N GLU A 113 0.01 -15.76 8.72
CA GLU A 113 -0.01 -17.07 8.07
C GLU A 113 -0.29 -16.95 6.57
N LYS A 114 -1.24 -16.09 6.19
CA LYS A 114 -1.53 -15.81 4.79
C LYS A 114 -0.34 -15.24 4.04
N CYS A 115 0.41 -14.34 4.66
CA CYS A 115 1.61 -13.74 4.07
C CYS A 115 2.76 -14.74 3.98
N GLY A 116 2.97 -15.55 5.02
CA GLY A 116 4.04 -16.55 5.10
C GLY A 116 3.82 -17.78 4.21
N SER A 117 2.57 -18.15 3.91
CA SER A 117 2.24 -19.28 3.03
C SER A 117 2.45 -18.99 1.54
N SER A 118 2.66 -17.72 1.16
CA SER A 118 2.88 -17.34 -0.24
C SER A 118 4.31 -17.70 -0.68
N LYS A 119 4.44 -18.80 -1.43
CA LYS A 119 5.68 -19.22 -2.11
C LYS A 119 6.00 -18.39 -3.36
N LYS A 120 5.18 -17.39 -3.68
CA LYS A 120 5.35 -16.56 -4.87
C LYS A 120 6.57 -15.68 -4.71
N SER A 121 7.47 -15.76 -5.67
CA SER A 121 8.64 -14.90 -5.75
C SER A 121 8.17 -13.47 -5.96
N TYR A 122 8.61 -12.55 -5.11
CA TYR A 122 8.16 -11.17 -5.19
C TYR A 122 9.11 -10.39 -6.10
N TYR A 123 8.57 -9.61 -7.04
CA TYR A 123 9.35 -8.87 -8.03
C TYR A 123 8.71 -7.51 -8.36
N LEU A 124 9.54 -6.57 -8.80
CA LEU A 124 9.14 -5.31 -9.43
C LEU A 124 8.58 -5.56 -10.84
N VAL A 125 7.38 -6.12 -10.92
CA VAL A 125 6.66 -6.32 -12.18
C VAL A 125 5.57 -5.24 -12.30
N PRO A 126 5.34 -4.64 -13.48
CA PRO A 126 4.16 -3.80 -13.71
C PRO A 126 2.87 -4.54 -13.32
N TYR A 127 1.90 -3.81 -12.76
CA TYR A 127 0.69 -4.40 -12.17
C TYR A 127 -0.03 -5.38 -13.11
N GLU A 128 -0.12 -5.03 -14.40
CA GLU A 128 -0.76 -5.83 -15.45
C GLU A 128 -0.01 -7.15 -15.74
N LEU A 129 1.32 -7.09 -15.73
CA LEU A 129 2.18 -8.24 -16.01
C LEU A 129 2.27 -9.20 -14.80
N GLY A 130 2.13 -8.69 -13.58
CA GLY A 130 2.14 -9.50 -12.36
C GLY A 130 0.82 -10.27 -12.11
N MET A 131 -0.27 -9.92 -12.81
CA MET A 131 -1.50 -10.73 -12.78
C MET A 131 -1.38 -11.98 -13.66
N VAL A 132 -0.46 -11.97 -14.62
CA VAL A 132 -0.22 -13.04 -15.60
C VAL A 132 0.90 -13.99 -15.19
N ASN A 133 1.76 -13.60 -14.24
CA ASN A 133 2.85 -14.43 -13.74
C ASN A 133 2.71 -14.76 -12.24
N ASP A 134 3.54 -15.70 -11.77
CA ASP A 134 3.57 -16.09 -10.36
C ASP A 134 4.28 -15.07 -9.46
N ASN A 135 4.62 -13.90 -9.99
CA ASN A 135 5.36 -12.88 -9.27
C ASN A 135 4.45 -11.81 -8.71
N MET A 136 4.76 -11.31 -7.51
CA MET A 136 3.93 -10.29 -6.85
C MET A 136 4.72 -9.05 -6.46
N ASN A 137 4.20 -7.87 -6.81
CA ASN A 137 4.74 -6.58 -6.37
C ASN A 137 4.04 -6.06 -5.09
N CYS A 138 4.52 -4.94 -4.53
CA CYS A 138 3.99 -4.35 -3.29
C CYS A 138 2.51 -3.91 -3.40
N GLN A 139 2.07 -3.40 -4.55
CA GLN A 139 0.68 -2.99 -4.78
C GLN A 139 -0.26 -4.20 -4.79
N GLN A 140 0.11 -5.24 -5.53
CA GLN A 140 -0.63 -6.50 -5.62
C GLN A 140 -0.70 -7.21 -4.27
N PHE A 141 0.37 -7.17 -3.48
CA PHE A 141 0.37 -7.66 -2.11
C PHE A 141 -0.69 -6.94 -1.26
N VAL A 142 -0.71 -5.61 -1.31
CA VAL A 142 -1.72 -4.82 -0.59
C VAL A 142 -3.13 -5.17 -1.05
N HIS A 143 -3.38 -5.28 -2.35
CA HIS A 143 -4.72 -5.64 -2.86
C HIS A 143 -5.16 -7.03 -2.37
N ARG A 144 -4.26 -8.02 -2.43
CA ARG A 144 -4.57 -9.40 -1.99
C ARG A 144 -4.75 -9.50 -0.49
N LEU A 145 -3.92 -8.82 0.31
CA LEU A 145 -4.04 -8.84 1.75
C LEU A 145 -5.30 -8.10 2.21
N TYR A 146 -5.63 -6.97 1.58
CA TYR A 146 -6.90 -6.27 1.82
C TYR A 146 -8.11 -7.13 1.46
N ALA A 147 -8.07 -7.79 0.30
CA ALA A 147 -9.13 -8.70 -0.13
C ALA A 147 -9.36 -9.83 0.89
N TYR A 148 -8.28 -10.45 1.35
CA TYR A 148 -8.33 -11.52 2.34
C TYR A 148 -8.83 -11.04 3.72
N ALA A 149 -8.34 -9.88 4.18
CA ALA A 149 -8.77 -9.26 5.43
C ALA A 149 -10.27 -8.92 5.46
N ARG A 150 -10.86 -8.64 4.30
CA ARG A 150 -12.25 -8.19 4.15
C ARG A 150 -13.21 -9.23 3.59
N ASP A 151 -12.70 -10.39 3.18
CA ASP A 151 -13.46 -11.42 2.47
C ASP A 151 -14.17 -10.88 1.22
N ILE A 152 -13.42 -10.10 0.43
CA ILE A 152 -13.88 -9.56 -0.86
C ILE A 152 -12.98 -10.07 -1.98
N THR A 153 -13.41 -9.89 -3.23
CA THR A 153 -12.59 -10.27 -4.38
C THR A 153 -11.36 -9.35 -4.51
N VAL A 154 -10.26 -9.88 -5.06
CA VAL A 154 -9.06 -9.07 -5.35
C VAL A 154 -9.38 -7.91 -6.30
N PHE A 155 -10.32 -8.10 -7.23
CA PHE A 155 -10.78 -7.04 -8.13
C PHE A 155 -11.45 -5.89 -7.36
N GLN A 156 -12.37 -6.19 -6.44
CA GLN A 156 -12.99 -5.18 -5.58
C GLN A 156 -11.95 -4.45 -4.72
N ALA A 157 -10.99 -5.19 -4.15
CA ALA A 157 -9.89 -4.62 -3.39
C ALA A 157 -9.04 -3.67 -4.24
N THR A 158 -8.67 -4.05 -5.47
CA THR A 158 -7.97 -3.19 -6.43
C THR A 158 -8.76 -1.91 -6.73
N CYS A 159 -10.07 -2.02 -7.00
CA CYS A 159 -10.89 -0.84 -7.29
C CYS A 159 -10.94 0.13 -6.10
N ILE A 160 -11.15 -0.39 -4.88
CA ILE A 160 -11.21 0.42 -3.66
C ILE A 160 -9.86 1.10 -3.40
N THR A 161 -8.78 0.33 -3.41
CA THR A 161 -7.43 0.85 -3.14
C THR A 161 -7.01 1.86 -4.20
N ASN A 162 -7.26 1.64 -5.49
CA ASN A 162 -6.99 2.62 -6.54
C ASN A 162 -7.85 3.89 -6.44
N ALA A 163 -9.11 3.77 -6.01
CA ALA A 163 -9.99 4.92 -5.85
C ALA A 163 -9.53 5.83 -4.72
N VAL A 164 -9.04 5.24 -3.64
CA VAL A 164 -8.54 5.94 -2.46
C VAL A 164 -7.12 6.48 -2.69
N SER A 165 -6.28 5.74 -3.43
CA SER A 165 -4.88 6.07 -3.69
C SER A 165 -4.68 7.23 -4.66
N GLY A 166 -5.73 7.63 -5.39
CA GLY A 166 -5.68 8.70 -6.38
C GLY A 166 -5.04 8.31 -7.70
N ASN A 167 -4.84 7.02 -7.96
CA ASN A 167 -4.23 6.50 -9.19
C ASN A 167 -5.15 6.57 -10.44
N PHE A 168 -6.24 7.32 -10.37
CA PHE A 168 -7.08 7.63 -11.53
C PHE A 168 -6.57 8.92 -12.18
N ILE A 169 -5.86 8.77 -13.29
CA ILE A 169 -5.61 9.90 -14.20
C ILE A 169 -6.85 9.98 -15.09
N PHE A 170 -7.61 11.07 -14.98
CA PHE A 170 -8.57 11.48 -16.02
C PHE A 170 -7.81 12.18 -17.12
#